data_AF-A0AAW2PQ68-F1
#
_entry.id   AF-A0AAW2PQ68-F1
#
_cell.length_a   1.000
_cell.length_b   1.000
_cell.length_c   1.000
_cell.angle_alpha   90.00
_cell.angle_beta   90.00
_cell.angle_gamma   90.00
#
_symmetry.space_group_name_H-M   'P 1'
#
loop_
_entity.id
_entity.type
_entity.pdbx_description
1 polymer ?
#
loop_
_entity_poly.entity_id
_entity_poly.type
_entity_poly.pdbx_seq_one_letter_code
_entity_poly.pdbx_strand_id
1 'polypeptide(L)' 'MALSELARFLLAKLNPSATYSNAHEMMNSGSDVIFTDDVSLQVFIDHLQRLAVQAS' A
#
# COMPACT_ATOMS: atom_id res chain seq x y z
N MET A 1 -14.38 -14.76 -12.07
CA MET A 1 -14.05 -13.79 -11.01
C MET A 1 -12.58 -13.39 -11.16
N ALA A 2 -12.24 -12.78 -12.28
CA ALA A 2 -10.95 -12.14 -12.51
C ALA A 2 -11.28 -10.71 -12.88
N LEU A 3 -10.71 -9.74 -12.17
CA LEU A 3 -10.81 -8.33 -12.55
C LEU A 3 -10.32 -8.19 -14.00
N SER A 4 -10.99 -7.37 -14.80
CA SER A 4 -10.56 -7.10 -16.18
C SER A 4 -9.16 -6.46 -16.17
N GLU A 5 -8.37 -6.65 -17.25
CA GLU A 5 -7.00 -6.12 -17.35
C GLU A 5 -6.89 -4.62 -17.05
N LEU A 6 -7.92 -3.86 -17.44
CA LEU A 6 -8.00 -2.43 -17.15
C LEU A 6 -8.08 -2.13 -15.64
N ALA A 7 -8.82 -2.93 -14.87
CA ALA A 7 -8.91 -2.77 -13.43
C ALA A 7 -7.58 -3.10 -12.75
N ARG A 8 -6.86 -4.12 -13.21
CA ARG A 8 -5.52 -4.44 -12.70
C ARG A 8 -4.50 -3.35 -13.02
N PHE A 9 -4.56 -2.75 -14.20
CA PHE A 9 -3.72 -1.61 -14.55
C PHE A 9 -3.96 -0.40 -13.62
N LEU A 10 -5.22 -0.14 -13.26
CA LEU A 10 -5.54 0.90 -12.31
C LEU A 10 -4.98 0.59 -10.92
N LEU A 11 -5.20 -0.63 -10.41
CA LEU A 11 -4.71 -1.06 -9.08
C LEU A 11 -3.19 -0.92 -8.95
N ALA A 12 -2.43 -1.23 -10.01
CA ALA A 12 -0.97 -1.09 -10.02
C ALA A 12 -0.47 0.38 -9.95
N LYS A 13 -1.35 1.37 -10.10
CA LYS A 13 -1.03 2.80 -9.96
C LYS A 13 -1.45 3.40 -8.62
N LEU A 14 -2.22 2.66 -7.82
CA LEU A 14 -2.67 3.13 -6.51
C LEU A 14 -1.57 3.01 -5.48
N ASN A 15 -1.64 3.85 -4.44
CA ASN A 15 -0.83 3.65 -3.24
C ASN A 15 -1.35 2.42 -2.49
N PRO A 16 -0.51 1.39 -2.22
CA PRO A 16 -0.93 0.18 -1.53
C PRO A 16 -1.05 0.40 -0.01
N SER A 17 -2.01 1.23 0.40
CA SER A 17 -2.28 1.48 1.83
C SER A 17 -2.92 0.28 2.54
N ALA A 18 -3.67 -0.54 1.80
CA ALA A 18 -4.22 -1.81 2.26
C ALA A 18 -3.68 -2.95 1.39
N THR A 19 -2.88 -3.84 1.98
CA THR A 19 -2.32 -5.04 1.34
C THR A 19 -2.67 -6.28 2.14
N TYR A 20 -2.34 -7.47 1.62
CA TYR A 20 -2.54 -8.72 2.38
C TYR A 20 -1.75 -8.75 3.69
N SER A 21 -0.69 -7.94 3.83
CA SER A 21 0.12 -7.86 5.04
C SER A 21 -0.59 -7.14 6.19
N ASN A 22 -1.49 -6.20 5.91
CA ASN A 22 -2.24 -5.44 6.92
C ASN A 22 -3.77 -5.57 6.73
N ALA A 23 -4.20 -6.56 5.94
CA ALA A 23 -5.60 -6.77 5.59
C ALA A 23 -6.49 -6.92 6.83
N HIS A 24 -6.01 -7.58 7.89
CA HIS A 24 -6.78 -7.76 9.11
C HIS A 24 -7.12 -6.43 9.81
N GLU A 25 -6.21 -5.47 9.78
CA GLU A 25 -6.41 -4.14 10.37
C GLU A 25 -7.32 -3.29 9.47
N MET A 26 -7.19 -3.42 8.15
CA MET A 26 -7.92 -2.65 7.14
C MET A 26 -9.32 -3.21 6.84
N MET A 27 -9.62 -4.46 7.21
CA MET A 27 -10.92 -5.10 6.97
C MET A 27 -12.06 -4.37 7.69
N ASN A 28 -11.76 -3.74 8.83
CA ASN A 28 -12.71 -2.91 9.57
C ASN A 28 -13.02 -1.58 8.86
N SER A 29 -12.19 -1.19 7.89
CA SER A 29 -12.29 0.08 7.16
C SER A 29 -13.03 -0.04 5.83
N GLY A 30 -13.39 -1.27 5.41
CA GLY A 30 -14.03 -1.52 4.11
C GLY A 30 -13.13 -1.20 2.90
N SER A 31 -11.81 -1.23 3.08
CA SER A 31 -10.86 -0.90 2.01
C SER A 31 -10.60 -2.11 1.11
N ASP A 32 -10.51 -1.88 -0.19
CA ASP A 32 -10.11 -2.92 -1.16
C ASP A 32 -8.63 -3.28 -0.95
N VAL A 33 -8.36 -4.56 -0.73
CA VAL A 33 -7.01 -5.07 -0.48
C VAL A 33 -6.27 -5.26 -1.80
N ILE A 34 -5.10 -4.62 -1.94
CA ILE A 34 -4.22 -4.77 -3.10
C ILE A 34 -3.23 -5.91 -2.83
N PHE A 35 -3.18 -6.89 -3.74
CA PHE A 35 -2.25 -8.01 -3.64
C PHE A 35 -0.88 -7.64 -4.22
N THR A 36 -0.06 -6.98 -3.40
CA THR A 36 1.33 -6.62 -3.73
C THR A 36 2.23 -6.69 -2.49
N ASP A 37 3.54 -6.87 -2.70
CA ASP A 37 4.62 -6.75 -1.70
C ASP A 37 5.13 -5.30 -1.55
N ASP A 38 4.64 -4.36 -2.36
CA ASP A 38 5.05 -2.96 -2.29
C ASP A 38 4.68 -2.32 -0.95
N VAL A 39 5.52 -1.38 -0.51
CA VAL A 39 5.27 -0.57 0.69
C VAL A 39 4.40 0.64 0.37
N SER A 40 3.53 1.04 1.30
CA SER A 40 2.74 2.25 1.14
C SER A 40 3.61 3.52 1.20
N LEU A 41 3.10 4.61 0.64
CA LEU A 41 3.73 5.93 0.74
C LEU A 41 3.95 6.36 2.19
N GLN A 42 3.07 5.98 3.12
CA GLN A 42 3.21 6.31 4.53
C GLN A 42 4.46 5.65 5.12
N VAL A 43 4.63 4.34 4.91
CA VAL A 43 5.82 3.60 5.36
C VAL A 43 7.08 4.18 4.73
N PHE A 44 7.03 4.52 3.43
CA PHE A 44 8.15 5.19 2.75
C PHE A 44 8.53 6.52 3.40
N ILE A 45 7.55 7.39 3.70
CA ILE A 45 7.81 8.69 4.34
C ILE A 45 8.33 8.51 5.77
N ASP A 46 7.80 7.57 6.54
CA ASP A 46 8.30 7.28 7.90
C ASP A 46 9.78 6.85 7.88
N HIS A 47 10.17 6.01 6.91
CA HIS A 47 11.57 5.65 6.70
C HIS A 47 12.41 6.84 6.25
N LEU A 48 11.91 7.64 5.30
CA LEU A 48 12.60 8.84 4.80
C LEU A 48 12.86 9.86 5.92
N GLN A 49 11.87 10.11 6.78
CA GLN A 49 11.99 11.03 7.91
C GLN A 49 13.07 10.57 8.89
N ARG A 50 13.09 9.27 9.24
CA ARG A 50 14.12 8.70 10.13
C ARG A 50 15.52 8.89 9.57
N LEU A 51 15.71 8.64 8.27
CA LEU A 51 16.99 8.85 7.61
C LEU A 51 17.39 10.34 7.59
N ALA A 52 16.45 11.24 7.33
CA ALA A 52 16.72 12.68 7.26
C ALA A 52 17.17 13.26 8.61
N VAL A 53 16.62 12.79 9.73
CA VAL A 53 17.01 13.25 11.09
C VAL A 53 18.23 12.51 11.66
N GLN A 54 18.57 11.33 11.13
CA GLN A 54 19.81 10.64 11.48
C GLN A 54 21.03 11.22 10.74
N ALA A 55 20.80 11.86 9.59
CA ALA A 55 21.85 12.49 8.79
C ALA A 55 22.30 13.86 9.33
N SER A 56 21.74 14.32 10.46
CA SER A 56 22.10 15.57 11.14
C SER A 56 23.13 15.39 12.23
#